data_AF-I4BNI4-F1
#
_entry.id   AF-I4BNI4-F1
#
_cell.length_a   1.000
_cell.length_b   1.000
_cell.length_c   1.000
_cell.angle_alpha   90.00
_cell.angle_beta   90.00
_cell.angle_gamma   90.00
#
_symmetry.space_group_name_H-M   'P 1'
#
loop_
_entity.id
_entity.type
_entity.pdbx_description
1 polymer ?
#
loop_
_entity_poly.entity_id
_entity_poly.type
_entity_poly.pdbx_seq_one_letter_code
_entity_poly.pdbx_strand_id
1 'polypeptide(L)'
;MRATIIMTAVLAGSVLATVWAAPAFADDTDDVFIDALDSEGIPFSTTENAITLADAVCDYVAAGQARDQVAVEIMGPANWTAEQSGLFVGAATRSYCPS
;
A
#
# COMPACT_ATOMS: atom_id res chain seq x y z
N MET A 1 -14.13 21.88 -11.71
CA MET A 1 -14.42 23.05 -10.85
C MET A 1 -13.16 23.40 -10.09
N ARG A 2 -12.67 24.64 -10.18
CA ARG A 2 -11.40 25.07 -9.59
C ARG A 2 -11.65 25.50 -8.15
N ALA A 3 -11.10 24.79 -7.18
CA ALA A 3 -11.11 25.20 -5.79
C ALA A 3 -9.67 25.34 -5.29
N THR A 4 -9.20 26.58 -5.29
CA THR A 4 -8.04 27.03 -4.50
C THR A 4 -8.34 26.85 -3.02
N ILE A 5 -7.51 26.11 -2.29
CA ILE A 5 -7.51 26.08 -0.82
C ILE A 5 -6.08 26.33 -0.31
N ILE A 6 -6.03 27.17 0.71
CA ILE A 6 -4.94 28.01 1.16
C ILE A 6 -4.12 27.25 2.22
N MET A 7 -2.79 27.34 2.13
CA MET A 7 -1.85 26.87 3.15
C MET A 7 -1.93 27.73 4.42
N THR A 8 -2.19 27.08 5.55
CA THR A 8 -1.86 27.61 6.88
C THR A 8 -1.38 26.46 7.76
N ALA A 9 -0.10 26.51 8.13
CA ALA A 9 0.53 25.63 9.12
C ALA A 9 0.53 26.32 10.49
N VAL A 10 0.04 25.65 11.54
CA VAL A 10 0.34 25.96 12.95
C VAL A 10 0.38 24.66 13.78
N LEU A 11 1.39 24.60 14.66
CA LEU A 11 1.87 23.48 15.48
C LEU A 11 1.08 23.27 16.79
N ALA A 12 1.23 22.05 17.35
CA ALA A 12 1.25 21.67 18.78
C ALA A 12 0.12 20.75 19.33
N GLY A 13 0.49 19.49 19.59
CA GLY A 13 0.11 18.74 20.80
C GLY A 13 -1.31 18.16 20.89
N SER A 14 -1.50 16.93 20.43
CA SER A 14 -2.37 15.88 21.00
C SER A 14 -2.32 14.66 20.08
N VAL A 15 -2.50 13.45 20.64
CA VAL A 15 -2.60 12.18 19.91
C VAL A 15 -3.77 12.29 18.94
N LEU A 16 -3.49 12.75 17.73
CA LEU A 16 -4.37 12.62 16.60
C LEU A 16 -3.80 11.44 15.85
N ALA A 17 -4.49 10.30 15.93
CA ALA A 17 -4.51 9.38 14.80
C ALA A 17 -4.63 10.29 13.58
N THR A 18 -3.54 10.39 12.82
CA THR A 18 -3.51 11.18 11.62
C THR A 18 -4.67 10.65 10.81
N VAL A 19 -5.75 11.43 10.76
CA VAL A 19 -6.70 11.36 9.67
C VAL A 19 -5.82 11.70 8.50
N TRP A 20 -5.23 10.66 7.92
CA TRP A 20 -4.59 10.72 6.64
C TRP A 20 -5.76 10.99 5.72
N ALA A 21 -6.16 12.26 5.63
CA ALA A 21 -6.76 12.77 4.43
C ALA A 21 -5.63 12.61 3.42
N ALA A 22 -5.54 11.40 2.85
CA ALA A 22 -4.60 11.11 1.79
C ALA A 22 -4.90 12.17 0.75
N PRO A 23 -3.97 13.10 0.50
CA PRO A 23 -4.16 13.99 -0.61
C PRO A 23 -4.25 13.08 -1.84
N ALA A 24 -4.78 13.56 -2.96
CA ALA A 24 -5.03 12.80 -4.20
C ALA A 24 -3.93 11.79 -4.65
N PHE A 25 -2.74 11.84 -4.08
CA PHE A 25 -1.73 10.78 -4.03
C PHE A 25 -2.22 9.38 -3.65
N ALA A 26 -3.26 9.17 -2.81
CA ALA A 26 -3.74 7.79 -2.59
C ALA A 26 -4.34 7.23 -3.88
N ASP A 27 -5.34 7.89 -4.48
CA ASP A 27 -5.89 7.47 -5.79
C ASP A 27 -4.78 7.34 -6.85
N ASP A 28 -3.86 8.30 -6.94
CA ASP A 28 -2.75 8.21 -7.92
C ASP A 28 -1.77 7.05 -7.61
N THR A 29 -1.50 6.73 -6.34
CA THR A 29 -0.62 5.63 -5.93
C THR A 29 -1.31 4.27 -6.07
N ASP A 30 -2.60 4.23 -5.75
CA ASP A 30 -3.49 3.08 -5.87
C ASP A 30 -3.58 2.68 -7.35
N ASP A 31 -3.84 3.64 -8.25
CA ASP A 31 -3.90 3.42 -9.69
C ASP A 31 -2.56 2.89 -10.23
N VAL A 32 -1.44 3.50 -9.84
CA VAL A 32 -0.09 3.05 -10.25
C VAL A 32 0.23 1.66 -9.70
N PHE A 33 -0.19 1.36 -8.48
CA PHE A 33 0.00 0.05 -7.87
C PHE A 33 -0.81 -1.02 -8.60
N ILE A 34 -2.08 -0.76 -8.90
CA ILE A 34 -2.95 -1.69 -9.62
C ILE A 34 -2.46 -1.91 -11.05
N ASP A 35 -2.07 -0.86 -11.76
CA ASP A 35 -1.48 -0.97 -13.11
C ASP A 35 -0.20 -1.82 -13.11
N ALA A 36 0.62 -1.71 -12.06
CA ALA A 36 1.78 -2.56 -11.88
C ALA A 36 1.38 -4.03 -11.64
N LEU A 37 0.35 -4.31 -10.83
CA LEU A 37 -0.14 -5.69 -10.62
C LEU A 37 -0.68 -6.29 -11.92
N ASP A 38 -1.44 -5.53 -12.70
CA ASP A 38 -1.99 -5.95 -13.98
C ASP A 38 -0.88 -6.21 -15.01
N SER A 39 0.13 -5.33 -15.06
CA SER A 39 1.30 -5.47 -15.96
C SER A 39 2.13 -6.72 -15.64
N GLU A 40 2.26 -7.06 -14.35
CA GLU A 40 2.97 -8.25 -13.87
C GLU A 40 2.10 -9.52 -13.89
N GLY A 41 0.81 -9.40 -14.23
CA GLY A 41 -0.14 -10.52 -14.27
C GLY A 41 -0.44 -11.13 -12.90
N ILE A 42 -0.47 -10.31 -11.85
CA ILE A 42 -0.77 -10.73 -10.47
C ILE A 42 -2.29 -10.70 -10.27
N PRO A 43 -2.95 -11.85 -10.04
CA PRO A 43 -4.40 -11.88 -9.96
C PRO A 43 -4.89 -11.39 -8.59
N PHE A 44 -5.63 -10.29 -8.53
CA PHE A 44 -6.27 -9.79 -7.31
C PHE A 44 -7.80 -9.85 -7.42
N SER A 45 -8.49 -9.97 -6.28
CA SER A 45 -9.95 -10.08 -6.26
C SER A 45 -10.65 -8.75 -6.55
N THR A 46 -10.19 -7.70 -5.89
CA THR A 46 -10.69 -6.32 -5.98
C THR A 46 -9.53 -5.38 -5.68
N THR A 47 -9.56 -4.19 -6.26
CA THR A 47 -8.58 -3.12 -6.00
C THR A 47 -8.45 -2.84 -4.50
N GLU A 48 -9.57 -2.71 -3.79
CA GLU A 48 -9.60 -2.42 -2.36
C GLU A 48 -8.95 -3.53 -1.51
N ASN A 49 -9.10 -4.80 -1.90
CA ASN A 49 -8.43 -5.91 -1.22
C ASN A 49 -6.92 -5.90 -1.48
N ALA A 50 -6.50 -5.56 -2.70
CA ALA A 50 -5.08 -5.44 -3.04
C ALA A 50 -4.42 -4.30 -2.24
N ILE A 51 -5.08 -3.16 -2.11
CA ILE A 51 -4.60 -2.02 -1.32
C ILE A 51 -4.54 -2.38 0.16
N THR A 52 -5.62 -2.95 0.72
CA THR A 52 -5.65 -3.39 2.13
C THR A 52 -4.52 -4.38 2.44
N LEU A 53 -4.27 -5.32 1.52
CA LEU A 53 -3.17 -6.28 1.68
C LEU A 53 -1.80 -5.58 1.57
N ALA A 54 -1.65 -4.58 0.71
CA ALA A 54 -0.43 -3.81 0.57
C ALA A 54 -0.11 -2.98 1.83
N ASP A 55 -1.11 -2.38 2.46
CA ASP A 55 -0.96 -1.73 3.77
C ASP A 55 -0.56 -2.74 4.85
N ALA A 56 -1.20 -3.91 4.89
CA ALA A 56 -0.86 -4.96 5.84
C ALA A 56 0.59 -5.45 5.69
N VAL A 57 1.12 -5.52 4.47
CA VAL A 57 2.55 -5.81 4.23
C VAL A 57 3.45 -4.84 4.99
N CYS A 58 3.09 -3.56 5.03
CA CYS A 58 3.85 -2.55 5.76
C CYS A 58 3.78 -2.75 7.27
N ASP A 59 2.64 -3.15 7.81
CA ASP A 59 2.51 -3.49 9.22
C ASP A 59 3.41 -4.68 9.60
N TYR A 60 3.44 -5.73 8.77
CA TYR A 60 4.31 -6.89 9.01
C TYR A 60 5.79 -6.52 8.96
N VAL A 61 6.19 -5.73 7.96
CA VAL A 61 7.59 -5.28 7.83
C VAL A 61 7.97 -4.35 9.00
N ALA A 62 7.07 -3.46 9.43
CA ALA A 62 7.27 -2.60 10.60
C ALA A 62 7.34 -3.40 11.91
N ALA A 63 6.63 -4.54 11.99
CA ALA A 63 6.73 -5.49 13.10
C ALA A 63 8.03 -6.31 13.09
N GLY A 64 8.88 -6.14 12.06
CA GLY A 64 10.18 -6.79 11.95
C GLY A 64 10.17 -8.10 11.15
N GLN A 65 9.07 -8.44 10.47
CA GLN A 65 9.08 -9.56 9.52
C GLN A 65 9.90 -9.22 8.28
N ALA A 66 10.62 -10.22 7.80
CA ALA A 66 11.34 -10.13 6.54
C ALA A 66 10.34 -10.18 5.37
N ARG A 67 10.61 -9.41 4.31
CA ARG A 67 9.69 -9.23 3.18
C ARG A 67 9.41 -10.54 2.43
N ASP A 68 10.40 -11.42 2.36
CA ASP A 68 10.28 -12.78 1.82
C ASP A 68 9.33 -13.65 2.65
N GLN A 69 9.38 -13.54 3.97
CA GLN A 69 8.45 -14.23 4.87
C GLN A 69 7.01 -13.74 4.65
N VAL A 70 6.81 -12.42 4.52
CA VAL A 70 5.48 -11.84 4.20
C VAL A 70 4.99 -12.33 2.83
N ALA A 71 5.87 -12.40 1.82
CA ALA A 71 5.51 -12.93 0.51
C ALA A 71 5.01 -14.38 0.60
N VAL A 72 5.69 -15.24 1.38
CA VAL A 72 5.27 -16.63 1.60
C VAL A 72 3.93 -16.72 2.33
N GLU A 73 3.66 -15.80 3.25
CA GLU A 73 2.39 -15.77 4.01
C GLU A 73 1.19 -15.42 3.12
N ILE A 74 1.35 -14.49 2.18
CA ILE A 74 0.28 -14.08 1.27
C ILE A 74 0.10 -15.04 0.08
N MET A 75 1.12 -15.84 -0.26
CA MET A 75 1.07 -16.84 -1.33
C MET A 75 -0.11 -17.82 -1.17
N GLY A 76 -0.25 -18.38 0.04
CA GLY A 76 -1.21 -19.45 0.32
C GLY A 76 -2.67 -19.01 0.15
N PRO A 77 -3.12 -17.96 0.87
CA PRO A 77 -4.47 -17.45 0.77
C PRO A 77 -4.84 -16.92 -0.62
N ALA A 78 -3.87 -16.32 -1.33
CA ALA A 78 -4.10 -15.76 -2.65
C ALA A 78 -3.93 -16.78 -3.80
N ASN A 79 -3.46 -17.99 -3.50
CA ASN A 79 -3.08 -19.02 -4.49
C ASN A 79 -2.13 -18.47 -5.56
N TRP A 80 -1.17 -17.65 -5.13
CA TRP A 80 -0.15 -17.01 -5.96
C TRP A 80 1.14 -17.82 -6.00
N THR A 81 1.91 -17.64 -7.07
CA THR A 81 3.28 -18.15 -7.10
C THR A 81 4.20 -17.34 -6.18
N ALA A 82 5.36 -17.90 -5.85
CA ALA A 82 6.38 -17.19 -5.09
C ALA A 82 6.85 -15.91 -5.78
N GLU A 83 6.91 -15.93 -7.11
CA GLU A 83 7.28 -14.78 -7.92
C GLU A 83 6.21 -13.68 -7.85
N GLN A 84 4.93 -14.02 -8.06
CA GLN A 84 3.81 -13.09 -7.94
C GLN A 84 3.74 -12.44 -6.56
N SER A 85 3.96 -13.23 -5.51
CA SER A 85 3.90 -12.72 -4.13
C SER A 85 5.09 -11.84 -3.79
N GLY A 86 6.28 -12.18 -4.30
CA GLY A 86 7.47 -11.33 -4.17
C GLY A 86 7.32 -10.00 -4.91
N LEU A 87 6.75 -10.02 -6.12
CA LEU A 87 6.45 -8.81 -6.90
C LEU A 87 5.41 -7.94 -6.19
N PHE A 88 4.35 -8.55 -5.65
CA PHE A 88 3.33 -7.85 -4.86
C PHE A 88 3.94 -7.16 -3.63
N VAL A 89 4.65 -7.90 -2.77
CA VAL A 89 5.29 -7.33 -1.58
C VAL A 89 6.30 -6.25 -1.96
N GLY A 90 7.06 -6.49 -3.04
CA GLY A 90 7.97 -5.54 -3.62
C GLY A 90 7.27 -4.23 -3.93
N ALA A 91 6.23 -4.25 -4.77
CA ALA A 91 5.43 -3.09 -5.17
C ALA A 91 4.74 -2.41 -3.98
N ALA A 92 4.12 -3.19 -3.09
CA ALA A 92 3.46 -2.69 -1.89
C ALA A 92 4.44 -1.91 -1.01
N THR A 93 5.64 -2.43 -0.81
CA THR A 93 6.63 -1.77 0.04
C THR A 93 7.12 -0.44 -0.52
N ARG A 94 7.17 -0.28 -1.85
CA ARG A 94 7.61 0.99 -2.49
C ARG A 94 6.51 2.03 -2.48
N SER A 95 5.26 1.59 -2.56
CA SER A 95 4.09 2.46 -2.70
C SER A 95 3.48 2.88 -1.36
N TYR A 96 3.39 1.96 -0.39
CA TYR A 96 2.62 2.16 0.85
C TYR A 96 3.48 2.22 2.12
N CYS A 97 4.68 1.63 2.13
CA CYS A 97 5.45 1.58 3.37
C CYS A 97 6.18 2.89 3.62
N PRO A 98 6.01 3.51 4.82
CA PRO A 98 6.75 4.70 5.18
C PRO A 98 8.24 4.37 5.34
N SER A 99 9.10 5.25 4.85
CA SER A 99 10.56 5.18 4.98
C SER A 99 11.06 5.41 6.40
#